data_AF-A0A1I0A7D5-F1
#
_entry.id   AF-A0A1I0A7D5-F1
#
_cell.length_a   1.000
_cell.length_b   1.000
_cell.length_c   1.000
_cell.angle_alpha   90.00
_cell.angle_beta   90.00
_cell.angle_gamma   90.00
#
_symmetry.space_group_name_H-M   'P 1'
#
loop_
_entity.id
_entity.type
_entity.pdbx_description
1 polymer ?
#
loop_
_entity_poly.entity_id
_entity_poly.type
_entity_poly.pdbx_seq_one_letter_code
_entity_poly.pdbx_strand_id
1 'polypeptide(L)' 'RGTEEWDTTYKVRVNVEKSINHFKDSFCVAGRKTQNEKTVHADLLLAGITQLVTVLVADKLHKHEYIRSLKPLIA' A
#
# COMPACT_ATOMS: atom_id res chain seq x y z
N ARG A 1 2.27 23.43 15.64
CA ARG A 1 0.90 23.47 15.06
C ARG A 1 0.61 24.91 14.69
N GLY A 2 0.18 25.19 13.45
CA GLY A 2 -0.09 26.56 12.97
C GLY A 2 1.09 27.30 12.34
N THR A 3 2.14 26.57 11.95
CA THR A 3 3.23 27.12 11.13
C THR A 3 3.16 26.50 9.73
N GLU A 4 3.66 27.19 8.71
CA GLU A 4 3.69 26.67 7.33
C GLU A 4 4.48 25.36 7.22
N GLU A 5 5.59 25.26 7.96
CA GLU A 5 6.38 24.02 8.09
C GLU A 5 5.54 22.88 8.70
N TRP A 6 4.74 23.18 9.73
CA TRP A 6 3.86 22.21 10.34
C TRP A 6 2.80 21.73 9.34
N ASP A 7 2.15 22.64 8.63
CA ASP A 7 1.08 22.29 7.68
C ASP A 7 1.61 21.47 6.51
N THR A 8 2.80 21.83 6.00
CA THR A 8 3.50 21.08 4.95
C THR A 8 3.85 19.68 5.43
N THR A 9 4.48 19.57 6.59
CA THR A 9 4.90 18.29 7.16
C THR A 9 3.71 17.38 7.48
N TYR A 10 2.66 17.96 8.08
CA TYR A 10 1.47 17.20 8.46
C TYR A 10 0.70 16.69 7.24
N LYS A 11 0.64 17.47 6.16
CA LYS A 11 0.06 17.05 4.88
C LYS A 11 0.78 15.82 4.30
N VAL A 12 2.12 15.84 4.29
CA VAL A 12 2.92 14.68 3.84
C VAL A 12 2.67 13.47 4.74
N ARG A 13 2.73 13.66 6.06
CA ARG A 13 2.49 12.58 7.04
C ARG A 13 1.13 11.92 6.84
N VAL A 14 0.06 12.70 6.67
CA VAL A 14 -1.29 12.17 6.43
C VAL A 14 -1.34 11.31 5.17
N ASN A 15 -0.68 11.74 4.08
CA ASN A 15 -0.62 10.96 2.84
C ASN A 15 0.19 9.66 3.00
N VAL A 16 1.30 9.71 3.75
CA VAL A 16 2.11 8.53 4.09
C VAL A 16 1.28 7.54 4.92
N GLU A 17 0.60 8.01 5.97
CA GLU A 17 -0.23 7.15 6.83
C GLU A 17 -1.38 6.49 6.06
N LYS A 18 -2.08 7.25 5.19
CA LYS A 18 -3.11 6.70 4.31
C LYS A 18 -2.54 5.65 3.36
N SER A 19 -1.38 5.89 2.77
CA SER A 19 -0.74 4.95 1.84
C SER A 19 -0.33 3.66 2.55
N ILE A 20 0.23 3.77 3.75
CA ILE A 20 0.56 2.61 4.60
C ILE A 20 -0.70 1.81 4.94
N ASN A 21 -1.81 2.49 5.28
CA ASN A 21 -3.06 1.81 5.61
C ASN A 21 -3.59 1.02 4.40
N HIS A 22 -3.65 1.65 3.22
CA HIS A 22 -4.07 0.97 2.00
C HIS A 22 -3.17 -0.22 1.65
N PHE A 23 -1.86 -0.07 1.82
CA PHE A 23 -0.92 -1.16 1.58
C PHE A 23 -1.18 -2.34 2.52
N LYS A 24 -1.37 -2.07 3.82
CA LYS A 24 -1.62 -3.10 4.82
C LYS A 24 -2.91 -3.88 4.56
N ASP A 25 -4.00 -3.17 4.27
CA ASP A 25 -5.31 -3.78 4.03
C ASP A 25 -5.37 -4.52 2.69
N SER A 26 -4.80 -3.94 1.63
CA SER A 26 -4.95 -4.47 0.27
C SER A 26 -4.02 -5.65 -0.03
N PHE A 27 -2.85 -5.69 0.62
CA PHE A 27 -1.81 -6.70 0.36
C PHE A 27 -1.57 -7.62 1.56
N CYS A 28 -2.59 -7.81 2.41
CA CYS A 28 -2.61 -8.82 3.48
C CYS A 28 -1.46 -8.70 4.51
N VAL A 29 -0.89 -7.50 4.68
CA VAL A 29 0.13 -7.23 5.71
C VAL A 29 -0.54 -6.92 7.06
N ALA A 30 -1.80 -6.45 7.03
CA ALA A 30 -2.65 -6.31 8.21
C ALA A 30 -3.03 -7.69 8.80
N GLY A 31 -3.03 -7.81 10.13
CA GLY A 31 -3.59 -8.98 10.82
C GLY A 31 -2.86 -10.32 10.60
N ARG A 32 -1.58 -10.27 10.20
CA ARG A 32 -0.75 -11.47 9.99
C ARG A 32 -0.68 -12.37 11.23
N LYS A 33 -0.79 -13.69 11.03
CA LYS A 33 -0.68 -14.71 12.10
C LYS A 33 0.77 -15.12 12.36
N THR A 34 1.65 -14.93 11.38
CA THR A 34 3.08 -15.24 11.45
C THR A 34 3.84 -14.10 12.14
N GLN A 35 4.69 -14.47 13.10
CA GLN A 35 5.52 -13.52 13.86
C GLN A 35 7.03 -13.76 13.69
N ASN A 36 7.41 -14.78 12.91
CA ASN A 36 8.81 -15.03 12.58
C ASN A 36 9.33 -13.90 11.69
N GLU A 37 10.40 -13.23 12.11
CA GLU A 37 11.04 -12.13 11.41
C GLU A 37 11.30 -12.44 9.92
N LYS A 38 11.88 -13.61 9.62
CA LYS A 38 12.24 -14.00 8.25
C LYS A 38 11.01 -14.10 7.36
N THR A 39 9.93 -14.69 7.88
CA THR A 39 8.66 -14.82 7.17
C THR A 39 8.00 -13.46 6.99
N VAL A 40 7.98 -12.63 8.02
CA VAL A 40 7.43 -11.27 7.94
C VAL A 40 8.18 -10.41 6.92
N HIS A 41 9.51 -10.53 6.86
CA HIS A 41 10.32 -9.83 5.88
C HIS A 41 10.00 -10.29 4.45
N ALA A 42 9.92 -11.60 4.23
CA ALA A 42 9.54 -12.16 2.93
C ALA A 42 8.12 -11.72 2.51
N ASP A 43 7.14 -11.79 3.42
CA ASP A 43 5.75 -11.35 3.18
C ASP A 43 5.70 -9.87 2.80
N LEU A 44 6.51 -9.02 3.46
CA LEU A 44 6.59 -7.59 3.16
C LEU A 44 7.14 -7.34 1.74
N LEU A 45 8.19 -8.06 1.35
CA LEU A 45 8.74 -7.97 -0.01
C LEU A 45 7.74 -8.43 -1.06
N LEU A 46 7.06 -9.57 -0.82
CA LEU A 46 6.03 -10.08 -1.72
C LEU A 46 4.85 -9.12 -1.86
N ALA A 47 4.40 -8.50 -0.77
CA ALA A 47 3.37 -7.47 -0.80
C ALA A 47 3.80 -6.26 -1.65
N GLY A 48 5.05 -5.81 -1.52
CA GLY A 48 5.61 -4.73 -2.34
C GLY A 48 5.64 -5.06 -3.83
N ILE A 49 6.12 -6.26 -4.19
CA ILE A 49 6.13 -6.74 -5.59
C ILE A 49 4.70 -6.82 -6.14
N THR A 50 3.77 -7.37 -5.35
CA THR A 50 2.35 -7.50 -5.74
C THR A 50 1.71 -6.13 -5.98
N GLN A 51 2.05 -5.11 -5.18
CA GLN A 51 1.60 -3.74 -5.41
C GLN A 51 2.09 -3.19 -6.76
N LEU A 52 3.37 -3.38 -7.09
CA LEU A 52 3.92 -2.93 -8.37
C LEU A 52 3.25 -3.63 -9.56
N VAL A 53 3.05 -4.94 -9.46
CA VAL A 53 2.31 -5.72 -10.47
C VAL A 53 0.87 -5.20 -10.61
N THR A 54 0.20 -4.87 -9.51
CA THR A 54 -1.15 -4.30 -9.52
C THR A 54 -1.21 -2.99 -10.30
N VAL A 55 -0.23 -2.09 -10.10
CA VAL A 55 -0.14 -0.83 -10.85
C VAL A 55 0.04 -1.09 -12.34
N LEU A 56 0.93 -2.03 -12.72
CA LEU A 56 1.14 -2.39 -14.12
C LEU A 56 -0.12 -2.95 -14.78
N VAL A 57 -0.83 -3.86 -14.10
CA VAL A 57 -2.07 -4.45 -14.62
C VAL A 57 -3.17 -3.40 -14.75
N ALA A 58 -3.36 -2.54 -13.74
CA ALA A 58 -4.34 -1.47 -13.76
C ALA A 58 -4.11 -0.50 -14.93
N ASP A 59 -2.85 -0.15 -15.18
CA ASP A 59 -2.47 0.71 -16.30
C ASP A 59 -2.75 0.04 -17.66
N LYS A 60 -2.38 -1.23 -17.82
CA LYS A 60 -2.62 -2.00 -19.05
C LYS A 60 -4.10 -2.21 -19.37
N LEU A 61 -4.95 -2.28 -18.35
CA LEU A 61 -6.40 -2.39 -18.51
C LEU A 61 -7.10 -1.03 -18.59
N HIS A 62 -6.36 0.08 -18.55
CA HIS A 62 -6.90 1.45 -18.46
C HIS A 62 -7.89 1.64 -17.31
N LYS A 63 -7.72 0.88 -16.22
CA LYS A 63 -8.56 0.91 -15.02
C LYS A 63 -7.79 1.53 -13.86
N HIS A 64 -7.42 2.80 -14.00
CA HIS A 64 -6.61 3.52 -13.02
C HIS A 64 -7.30 3.66 -11.66
N GLU A 65 -8.63 3.48 -11.58
CA GLU A 65 -9.33 3.42 -10.28
C GLU A 65 -8.87 2.25 -9.39
N TYR A 66 -8.27 1.19 -9.95
CA TYR A 66 -7.88 -0.01 -9.22
C TYR A 66 -6.37 -0.13 -8.95
N ILE A 67 -5.60 0.94 -9.10
CA ILE A 67 -4.12 0.91 -8.89
C ILE A 67 -3.71 0.47 -7.48
N ARG A 68 -4.63 0.50 -6.51
CA ARG A 68 -4.37 0.16 -5.10
C ARG A 68 -4.91 -1.20 -4.67
N SER A 69 -5.63 -1.92 -5.54
CA SER A 69 -6.24 -3.20 -5.18
C SER A 69 -6.25 -4.16 -6.34
N LEU A 70 -5.67 -5.34 -6.12
CA LEU A 70 -5.65 -6.41 -7.11
C LEU A 70 -6.99 -7.14 -7.21
N LYS A 71 -7.74 -7.26 -6.10
CA LYS A 71 -9.03 -7.97 -6.03
C LYS A 71 -10.00 -7.61 -7.17
N PRO A 72 -10.29 -6.33 -7.47
CA PRO A 72 -11.21 -5.96 -8.55
C PRO A 72 -10.66 -6.19 -9.96
N LEU A 73 -9.37 -6.48 -10.12
CA LEU A 73 -8.72 -6.74 -11.41
C LEU A 73 -8.70 -8.22 -11.79
N ILE A 74 -8.90 -9.11 -10.82
CA ILE A 74 -8.87 -10.58 -10.98
C ILE A 74 -10.24 -11.25 -10.80
N ALA A 75 -11.27 -10.46 -10.48
CA ALA A 75 -12.65 -10.91 -10.26
C ALA A 75 -13.45 -10.96 -11.57
#